data_AF-A0A972YIY5-F1
#
_entry.id   AF-A0A972YIY5-F1
#
_cell.length_a   1.000
_cell.length_b   1.000
_cell.length_c   1.000
_cell.angle_alpha   90.00
_cell.angle_beta   90.00
_cell.angle_gamma   90.00
#
_symmetry.space_group_name_H-M   'P 1'
#
loop_
_entity.id
_entity.type
_entity.pdbx_description
1 polymer ?
#
loop_
_entity_poly.entity_id
_entity_poly.type
_entity_poly.pdbx_seq_one_letter_code
_entity_poly.pdbx_strand_id
1 'polypeptide(L)'
;MLMPDHVHWLVTLEADEALSGLVRLYKGRMAPVLREHDLRWQKGAYHDRRLRPDDELAPFLSYMLCNLYRAGVCRISEVWPFWYCDAEVLNWFEPTTDARQPHPEWIAEHRSKPWDENNESQQT
;
A
#
# COMPACT_ATOMS: atom_id res chain seq x y z
N MET A 1 -0.55 -2.05 -4.13
CA MET A 1 -1.96 -2.37 -3.80
C MET A 1 -2.82 -1.15 -4.08
N LEU A 2 -3.86 -1.32 -4.87
CA LEU A 2 -4.87 -0.29 -5.12
C LEU A 2 -6.04 -0.47 -4.14
N MET A 3 -6.36 0.57 -3.40
CA MET A 3 -7.56 0.71 -2.59
C MET A 3 -8.56 1.60 -3.34
N PRO A 4 -9.86 1.59 -2.98
CA PRO A 4 -10.85 2.44 -3.64
C PRO A 4 -10.57 3.94 -3.54
N ASP A 5 -9.88 4.36 -2.48
CA ASP A 5 -9.63 5.75 -2.10
C ASP A 5 -8.14 6.15 -2.17
N HIS A 6 -7.21 5.20 -2.03
CA HIS A 6 -5.76 5.46 -2.06
C HIS A 6 -4.93 4.30 -2.65
N VAL A 7 -3.61 4.47 -2.71
CA VAL A 7 -2.68 3.47 -3.25
C VAL A 7 -1.54 3.25 -2.26
N HIS A 8 -1.24 2.00 -1.95
CA HIS A 8 -0.04 1.61 -1.19
C HIS A 8 1.00 0.97 -2.10
N TRP A 9 2.25 1.42 -1.99
CA TRP A 9 3.38 0.90 -2.74
C TRP A 9 4.54 0.54 -1.84
N LEU A 10 5.25 -0.50 -2.24
CA LEU A 10 6.60 -0.82 -1.78
C LEU A 10 7.47 -0.80 -3.04
N VAL A 11 8.41 0.13 -3.10
CA VAL A 11 9.26 0.35 -4.28
C VAL A 11 10.71 0.56 -3.87
N THR A 12 11.61 0.15 -4.74
CA THR A 12 13.01 0.52 -4.71
C THR A 12 13.23 1.64 -5.72
N LEU A 13 13.95 2.69 -5.33
CA LEU A 13 14.33 3.79 -6.22
C LEU A 13 15.72 3.54 -6.78
N GLU A 14 15.94 3.95 -8.02
CA GLU A 14 17.29 4.01 -8.59
C GLU A 14 18.11 5.12 -7.88
N ALA A 15 19.44 5.00 -7.94
CA ALA A 15 20.34 5.79 -7.09
C ALA A 15 20.23 7.33 -7.29
N ASP A 16 19.74 7.76 -8.44
CA ASP A 16 19.57 9.15 -8.84
C ASP A 16 18.10 9.63 -8.82
N GLU A 17 17.15 8.76 -8.46
CA GLU A 17 15.73 9.11 -8.39
C GLU A 17 15.29 9.49 -6.97
N ALA A 18 14.69 10.68 -6.84
CA ALA A 18 14.00 11.07 -5.62
C ALA A 18 12.56 10.55 -5.62
N LEU A 19 12.09 10.06 -4.46
CA LEU A 19 10.70 9.59 -4.29
C LEU A 19 9.67 10.64 -4.71
N SER A 20 9.93 11.91 -4.38
CA SER A 20 9.08 13.04 -4.75
C SER A 20 8.94 13.20 -6.27
N GLY A 21 10.00 12.89 -7.02
CA GLY A 21 9.99 12.89 -8.49
C GLY A 21 9.09 11.80 -9.06
N LEU A 22 9.24 10.57 -8.56
CA LEU A 22 8.40 9.43 -8.92
C LEU A 22 6.91 9.72 -8.63
N VAL A 23 6.60 10.17 -7.41
CA VAL A 23 5.23 10.49 -7.00
C VAL A 23 4.64 11.62 -7.85
N ARG A 24 5.41 12.68 -8.13
CA ARG A 24 4.97 13.78 -8.99
C ARG A 24 4.61 13.31 -10.38
N LEU A 25 5.47 12.49 -10.99
CA LEU A 25 5.25 11.96 -12.33
C LEU A 25 4.01 11.07 -12.39
N TYR A 26 3.88 10.14 -11.44
CA TYR A 26 2.73 9.25 -11.37
C TYR A 26 1.42 10.02 -11.19
N LYS A 27 1.36 10.89 -10.17
CA LYS A 27 0.14 11.68 -9.90
C LYS A 27 -0.24 12.53 -11.10
N GLY A 28 0.74 13.16 -11.76
CA GLY A 28 0.55 13.97 -12.95
C GLY A 28 -0.03 13.17 -14.13
N ARG A 29 0.50 11.96 -14.39
CA ARG A 29 0.01 11.08 -15.45
C ARG A 29 -1.40 10.55 -15.19
N MET A 30 -1.73 10.23 -13.93
CA MET A 30 -3.06 9.72 -13.57
C MET A 30 -4.12 10.82 -13.48
N ALA A 31 -3.73 12.07 -13.27
CA ALA A 31 -4.66 13.15 -13.00
C ALA A 31 -5.75 13.37 -14.09
N PRO A 32 -5.48 13.29 -15.41
CA PRO A 32 -6.52 13.40 -16.43
C PRO A 32 -7.59 12.32 -16.30
N VAL A 33 -7.19 11.05 -16.20
CA VAL A 33 -8.11 9.91 -16.07
C VAL A 33 -8.92 9.99 -14.78
N LEU A 34 -8.27 10.33 -13.65
CA LEU A 34 -8.98 10.50 -12.39
C LEU A 34 -10.02 11.62 -12.46
N ARG A 35 -9.73 12.72 -13.18
CA ARG A 35 -10.68 13.82 -13.36
C ARG A 35 -11.93 13.42 -14.13
N GLU A 36 -11.82 12.51 -15.10
CA GLU A 36 -12.96 11.97 -15.84
C GLU A 36 -13.93 11.19 -14.92
N HIS A 37 -13.41 10.66 -13.81
CA HIS A 37 -14.18 9.94 -12.78
C HIS A 37 -14.50 10.79 -11.54
N ASP A 38 -14.33 12.11 -11.62
CA ASP A 38 -14.47 13.06 -10.51
C ASP A 38 -13.60 12.76 -9.27
N LEU A 39 -12.49 12.05 -9.45
CA LEU A 39 -11.51 11.76 -8.41
C LEU A 39 -10.35 12.74 -8.47
N ARG A 40 -9.75 13.05 -7.31
CA ARG A 40 -8.58 13.94 -7.21
C ARG A 40 -7.60 13.39 -6.18
N TRP A 41 -6.31 13.58 -6.44
CA TRP A 41 -5.29 13.36 -5.42
C TRP A 41 -5.44 14.34 -4.26
N GLN A 42 -5.24 13.87 -3.03
CA GLN A 42 -5.07 14.73 -1.87
C GLN A 42 -3.91 15.71 -2.12
N LYS A 43 -4.13 17.00 -1.81
CA LYS A 43 -3.14 18.06 -2.02
C LYS A 43 -1.96 17.87 -1.07
N GLY A 44 -0.74 17.99 -1.60
CA GLY A 44 0.50 18.00 -0.80
C GLY A 44 0.93 16.66 -0.19
N ALA A 45 0.07 15.64 -0.16
CA ALA A 45 0.30 14.46 0.65
C ALA A 45 0.74 13.23 -0.16
N TYR A 46 1.89 12.68 0.18
CA TYR A 46 2.15 11.25 0.11
C TYR A 46 2.84 10.88 1.42
N HIS A 47 2.53 9.72 1.96
CA HIS A 47 3.21 9.22 3.15
C HIS A 47 4.27 8.22 2.71
N ASP A 48 5.52 8.47 3.11
CA ASP A 48 6.62 7.54 2.86
C ASP A 48 7.25 7.02 4.14
N ARG A 49 7.72 5.78 4.06
CA ARG A 49 8.52 5.15 5.10
C ARG A 49 9.64 4.40 4.42
N ARG A 50 10.87 4.81 4.69
CA ARG A 50 12.06 4.10 4.22
C ARG A 50 12.24 2.80 5.00
N LEU A 51 12.41 1.69 4.29
CA LEU A 51 12.88 0.43 4.86
C LEU A 51 14.41 0.45 4.94
N ARG A 52 14.94 -0.10 6.03
CA ARG A 52 16.37 -0.31 6.21
C ARG A 52 16.81 -1.61 5.53
N PRO A 53 18.10 -1.76 5.19
CA PRO A 53 18.60 -2.97 4.52
C PRO A 53 18.37 -4.28 5.31
N ASP A 54 18.25 -4.17 6.63
CA ASP A 54 18.00 -5.26 7.57
C ASP A 54 16.52 -5.47 7.91
N ASP A 55 15.62 -4.64 7.40
CA ASP A 55 14.19 -4.83 7.60
C ASP A 55 13.67 -6.00 6.75
N GLU A 56 12.94 -6.91 7.38
CA GLU A 56 12.22 -7.95 6.66
C GLU A 56 11.07 -7.35 5.84
N LEU A 57 10.91 -7.78 4.58
CA LEU A 57 9.84 -7.28 3.71
C LEU A 57 8.46 -7.86 4.06
N ALA A 58 8.42 -9.10 4.58
CA ALA A 58 7.17 -9.84 4.81
C ALA A 58 6.17 -9.10 5.72
N PRO A 59 6.56 -8.48 6.85
CA PRO A 59 5.65 -7.69 7.68
C PRO A 59 5.00 -6.50 6.94
N PHE A 60 5.69 -5.87 6.01
CA PHE A 60 5.15 -4.72 5.26
C PHE A 60 4.13 -5.18 4.22
N LEU A 61 4.45 -6.25 3.49
CA LEU A 61 3.54 -6.84 2.50
C LEU A 61 2.29 -7.40 3.16
N SER A 62 2.43 -8.12 4.27
CA SER A 62 1.30 -8.66 5.04
C SER A 62 0.46 -7.54 5.64
N TYR A 63 1.07 -6.47 6.16
CA TYR A 63 0.36 -5.30 6.65
C TYR A 63 -0.47 -4.63 5.55
N MET A 64 0.14 -4.38 4.38
CA MET A 64 -0.56 -3.83 3.21
C MET A 64 -1.74 -4.71 2.83
N LEU A 65 -1.53 -6.02 2.67
CA LEU A 65 -2.60 -6.94 2.33
C LEU A 65 -3.72 -6.91 3.38
N CYS A 66 -3.40 -6.99 4.68
CA CYS A 66 -4.40 -7.01 5.73
C CYS A 66 -5.17 -5.68 5.89
N ASN A 67 -4.56 -4.54 5.58
CA ASN A 67 -5.24 -3.23 5.63
C ASN A 67 -6.49 -3.20 4.76
N LEU A 68 -6.43 -3.80 3.57
CA LEU A 68 -7.57 -3.91 2.65
C LEU A 68 -8.76 -4.63 3.30
N TYR A 69 -8.52 -5.78 3.93
CA TYR A 69 -9.57 -6.59 4.55
C TYR A 69 -10.07 -5.96 5.85
N ARG A 70 -9.19 -5.31 6.62
CA ARG A 70 -9.57 -4.52 7.80
C ARG A 70 -10.48 -3.35 7.44
N ALA A 71 -10.24 -2.71 6.30
CA ALA A 71 -11.09 -1.64 5.78
C ALA A 71 -12.45 -2.15 5.25
N GLY A 72 -12.68 -3.47 5.22
CA GLY A 72 -13.93 -4.06 4.73
C GLY A 72 -14.11 -3.98 3.22
N VAL A 73 -13.05 -3.66 2.47
CA VAL A 73 -13.08 -3.54 0.99
C VAL A 73 -13.27 -4.90 0.33
N CYS A 74 -12.69 -5.95 0.92
CA CYS A 74 -12.75 -7.33 0.43
C CYS A 74 -13.10 -8.25 1.60
N ARG A 75 -13.97 -9.24 1.38
CA ARG A 75 -14.25 -10.26 2.41
C ARG A 75 -13.05 -11.18 2.54
N ILE A 76 -12.86 -11.77 3.72
CA ILE A 76 -11.75 -12.70 3.98
C ILE A 76 -11.78 -13.90 3.02
N SER A 77 -12.97 -14.30 2.55
CA SER A 77 -13.17 -15.38 1.59
C SER A 77 -12.98 -14.99 0.12
N GLU A 78 -12.59 -13.75 -0.16
CA GLU A 78 -12.48 -13.20 -1.51
C GLU A 78 -11.04 -12.75 -1.76
N VAL A 79 -10.52 -13.03 -2.95
CA VAL A 79 -9.21 -12.55 -3.39
C VAL A 79 -9.37 -11.18 -4.02
N TRP A 80 -8.69 -10.17 -3.47
CA TRP A 80 -8.65 -8.85 -4.10
C TRP A 80 -7.81 -8.86 -5.38
N PRO A 81 -8.36 -8.43 -6.54
CA PRO A 81 -7.65 -8.53 -7.80
C PRO A 81 -6.60 -7.43 -8.01
N PHE A 82 -6.63 -6.34 -7.21
CA PHE A 82 -5.81 -5.15 -7.46
C PHE A 82 -4.58 -5.00 -6.54
N TRP A 83 -4.02 -6.13 -6.10
CA TRP A 83 -2.68 -6.16 -5.51
C TRP A 83 -1.71 -6.93 -6.40
N TYR A 84 -0.53 -6.33 -6.57
CA TYR A 84 0.52 -6.81 -7.45
C TYR A 84 1.87 -6.59 -6.76
N CYS A 85 2.79 -7.52 -7.00
CA CYS A 85 4.21 -7.41 -6.69
C CYS A 85 5.00 -8.00 -7.86
N ASP A 86 6.30 -7.72 -7.93
CA ASP A 86 7.17 -8.35 -8.92
C ASP A 86 7.24 -9.88 -8.70
N ALA A 87 7.70 -10.60 -9.73
CA ALA A 87 7.70 -12.06 -9.71
C ALA A 87 8.62 -12.64 -8.62
N GLU A 88 9.73 -11.99 -8.31
CA GLU A 88 10.65 -12.46 -7.27
C GLU A 88 9.99 -12.37 -5.90
N VAL A 89 9.38 -11.23 -5.58
CA VAL A 89 8.60 -11.04 -4.36
C VAL A 89 7.42 -12.00 -4.30
N LEU A 90 6.70 -12.17 -5.42
CA LEU A 90 5.52 -13.04 -5.44
C LEU A 90 5.88 -14.50 -5.12
N ASN A 91 6.99 -15.00 -5.67
CA ASN A 91 7.40 -16.40 -5.52
C ASN A 91 7.59 -16.82 -4.06
N TRP A 92 8.10 -15.93 -3.20
CA TRP A 92 8.30 -16.25 -1.79
C TRP A 92 7.17 -15.73 -0.90
N PHE A 93 6.47 -14.66 -1.29
CA PHE A 93 5.40 -14.10 -0.47
C PHE A 93 4.07 -14.85 -0.64
N GLU A 94 3.68 -15.24 -1.85
CA GLU A 94 2.42 -15.94 -2.11
C GLU A 94 2.27 -17.25 -1.31
N PRO A 95 3.30 -18.09 -1.15
CA PRO A 95 3.22 -19.28 -0.29
C PRO A 95 2.98 -18.99 1.19
N THR A 96 3.22 -17.76 1.65
CA THR A 96 2.92 -17.33 3.03
C THR A 96 1.47 -16.90 3.21
N THR A 97 0.70 -16.79 2.13
CA THR A 97 -0.70 -16.36 2.13
C THR A 97 -1.66 -17.55 2.03
N ASP A 98 -2.93 -17.35 2.38
CA ASP A 98 -4.00 -18.31 2.14
C ASP A 98 -4.57 -18.11 0.71
N ALA A 99 -3.92 -18.71 -0.28
CA ALA A 99 -4.31 -18.57 -1.69
C ALA A 99 -4.52 -17.09 -2.10
N ARG A 100 -3.52 -16.24 -1.82
CA ARG A 100 -3.52 -14.78 -2.06
C ARG A 100 -4.41 -13.95 -1.12
N GLN A 101 -5.04 -14.57 -0.13
CA GLN A 101 -5.74 -13.90 0.97
C GLN A 101 -4.82 -13.84 2.20
N PRO A 102 -4.96 -12.83 3.07
CA PRO A 102 -4.28 -12.84 4.35
C PRO A 102 -4.87 -13.94 5.23
N HIS A 103 -4.02 -14.55 6.05
CA HIS A 103 -4.50 -15.44 7.09
C HIS A 103 -5.38 -14.69 8.10
N PRO A 104 -6.49 -15.28 8.59
CA PRO A 104 -7.40 -14.62 9.53
C PRO A 104 -6.71 -14.10 10.80
N GLU A 105 -5.69 -14.81 11.30
CA GLU A 105 -4.88 -14.42 12.46
C GLU A 105 -4.13 -13.10 12.22
N TRP A 106 -3.59 -12.88 11.01
CA TRP A 106 -2.85 -11.66 10.69
C TRP A 106 -3.73 -10.41 10.76
N ILE A 107 -5.00 -10.55 10.39
CA ILE A 107 -5.97 -9.45 10.44
C ILE A 107 -6.21 -9.03 11.90
N ALA A 108 -6.23 -10.00 12.82
CA ALA A 108 -6.45 -9.77 14.24
C ALA A 108 -5.22 -9.18 14.95
N GLU A 109 -4.01 -9.64 14.60
CA GLU A 109 -2.73 -9.22 15.22
C GLU A 109 -2.38 -7.75 14.93
N HIS A 110 -2.68 -7.28 13.72
CA HIS A 110 -2.39 -5.91 13.29
C HIS A 110 -3.48 -4.89 13.71
N ARG A 111 -4.24 -5.15 14.78
CA ARG A 111 -5.26 -4.22 15.35
C ARG A 111 -4.68 -2.97 16.02
N SER A 112 -3.39 -2.69 15.89
CA SER A 112 -2.77 -1.48 16.44
C SER A 112 -3.10 -0.24 15.58
N LYS A 113 -4.21 0.40 15.97
CA LYS A 113 -4.80 1.67 15.50
C LYS A 113 -5.16 1.74 14.00
N PRO A 114 -6.39 2.17 13.65
CA PRO A 114 -6.65 2.72 12.32
C PRO A 114 -5.59 3.77 11.99
N TRP A 115 -5.18 3.85 10.73
CA TRP A 115 -4.45 5.01 10.26
C TRP A 115 -5.33 6.24 10.52
N ASP A 116 -4.92 7.07 11.48
CA ASP A 116 -5.65 8.26 11.93
C ASP A 116 -5.09 9.47 11.18
N GLU A 117 -5.87 9.96 10.23
CA GLU A 117 -5.58 11.17 9.45
C GLU A 117 -5.30 12.41 10.33
N ASN A 118 -5.70 12.41 11.60
CA ASN A 118 -5.57 13.58 12.49
C ASN A 118 -4.21 13.68 13.22
N ASN A 119 -3.30 12.72 13.04
CA ASN A 119 -2.02 12.70 13.77
C ASN A 119 -0.92 13.56 13.12
N GLU A 120 -1.23 14.36 12.09
CA GLU A 120 -0.29 15.23 11.36
C GLU A 120 -0.07 16.62 11.98
N SER A 121 -0.69 16.95 13.12
CA SER A 121 -0.52 18.30 13.71
C SER A 121 0.77 18.50 14.51
N GLN A 122 1.62 17.47 14.68
CA GLN A 122 2.91 17.63 15.37
C GLN A 122 4.00 16.72 14.79
N GLN A 123 4.65 17.17 13.71
CA GLN A 123 6.10 16.97 13.51
C GLN A 123 6.51 17.75 12.26
N THR A 124 6.87 19.02 12.50
CA THR A 124 7.65 19.89 11.61
C THR A 124 9.13 19.51 11.64
#